data_AF-A0A2M9M0R2-F1
#
_entry.id   AF-A0A2M9M0R2-F1
#
_cell.length_a   1.000
_cell.length_b   1.000
_cell.length_c   1.000
_cell.angle_alpha   90.00
_cell.angle_beta   90.00
_cell.angle_gamma   90.00
#
_symmetry.space_group_name_H-M   'P 1'
#
loop_
_entity.id
_entity.type
_entity.pdbx_description
1 polymer ?
#
loop_
_entity_poly.entity_id
_entity_poly.type
_entity_poly.pdbx_seq_one_letter_code
_entity_poly.pdbx_strand_id
1 'polypeptide(L)'
;MPAPRCGIPWQNRLTPPSTAGLDRFNALPRDRAVATLLTCCGCLRWAERIAAHRPYPDPESLLAAGDEAGYDLSPAEQAEALAQEAPAALPPVRPGPGTLAAHTALRAAHAAYELRFRHAFVICLDGYRDDELMDQTLHAIRTRLAHEPDEERSVAADHLRRLARVRLGQLAASCP
;
A
#
# COMPACT_ATOMS: atom_id res chain seq x y z
N MET A 1 17.89 -6.29 -12.85
CA MET A 1 16.82 -7.03 -12.16
C MET A 1 16.22 -6.08 -11.14
N PRO A 2 15.01 -5.52 -11.36
CA PRO A 2 14.38 -4.74 -10.31
C PRO A 2 14.06 -5.68 -9.14
N ALA A 3 14.40 -5.26 -7.93
CA ALA A 3 14.06 -6.01 -6.73
C ALA A 3 12.54 -6.22 -6.68
N PRO A 4 12.05 -7.40 -6.23
CA PRO A 4 10.62 -7.58 -6.02
C PRO A 4 10.15 -6.49 -5.05
N ARG A 5 9.23 -5.64 -5.52
CA ARG A 5 8.61 -4.60 -4.70
C ARG A 5 7.93 -5.30 -3.54
N CYS A 6 8.39 -5.03 -2.32
CA CYS A 6 7.95 -5.73 -1.12
C CYS A 6 6.43 -5.61 -0.98
N GLY A 7 5.71 -6.72 -1.23
CA GLY A 7 4.42 -6.95 -0.60
C GLY A 7 4.66 -6.90 0.90
N ILE A 8 4.07 -5.92 1.57
CA ILE A 8 4.34 -5.64 2.99
C ILE A 8 4.13 -6.94 3.78
N PRO A 9 5.17 -7.51 4.40
CA PRO A 9 4.97 -8.63 5.31
C PRO A 9 4.30 -8.06 6.56
N TRP A 10 2.98 -8.28 6.69
CA TRP A 10 2.12 -8.12 7.88
C TRP A 10 2.60 -7.18 9.01
N GLN A 11 3.01 -5.96 8.63
CA GLN A 11 3.02 -4.77 9.48
C GLN A 11 4.12 -4.77 10.56
N ASN A 12 5.32 -4.37 10.14
CA ASN A 12 6.40 -4.01 11.05
C ASN A 12 5.90 -2.96 12.06
N ARG A 13 5.99 -3.28 13.36
CA ARG A 13 5.59 -2.37 14.45
C ARG A 13 6.15 -0.98 14.16
N LEU A 14 5.27 0.01 14.09
CA LEU A 14 5.64 1.41 13.92
C LEU A 14 6.67 1.77 14.99
N THR A 15 7.92 1.96 14.57
CA THR A 15 8.91 2.69 15.37
C THR A 15 8.30 4.06 15.65
N PRO A 16 8.35 4.59 16.89
CA PRO A 16 7.78 5.90 17.17
C PRO A 16 8.34 6.92 16.18
N PRO A 17 7.49 7.85 15.67
CA PRO A 17 7.91 8.80 14.65
C PRO A 17 9.08 9.61 15.18
N SER A 18 10.26 9.37 14.63
CA SER A 18 11.43 10.19 14.93
C SER A 18 11.39 11.40 13.99
N THR A 19 11.41 12.62 14.55
CA THR A 19 11.53 13.85 13.76
C THR A 19 12.77 13.81 12.84
N ALA A 20 13.82 13.10 13.27
CA ALA A 20 15.04 12.86 12.50
C ALA A 20 14.82 12.18 11.14
N GLY A 21 13.83 11.27 11.02
CA GLY A 21 13.52 10.64 9.74
C GLY A 21 12.89 11.63 8.75
N LEU A 22 12.00 12.50 9.22
CA LEU A 22 11.37 13.54 8.41
C LEU A 22 12.39 14.59 7.98
N ASP A 23 13.28 15.01 8.89
CA ASP A 23 14.35 15.96 8.57
C ASP A 23 15.28 15.43 7.47
N ARG A 24 15.66 14.14 7.56
CA ARG A 24 16.43 13.47 6.50
C ARG A 24 15.67 13.45 5.18
N PHE A 25 14.39 13.10 5.19
CA PHE A 25 13.55 13.13 3.99
C PHE A 25 13.46 14.54 3.38
N ASN A 26 13.29 15.58 4.18
CA ASN A 26 13.26 16.98 3.74
C ASN A 26 14.59 17.40 3.09
N ALA A 27 15.72 16.89 3.58
CA ALA A 27 17.06 17.20 3.06
C ALA A 27 17.47 16.40 1.80
N LEU A 28 16.73 15.35 1.42
CA LEU A 28 17.09 14.52 0.26
C LEU A 28 17.12 15.33 -1.05
N PRO A 29 18.09 15.05 -1.95
CA PRO A 29 18.01 15.48 -3.35
C PRO A 29 16.67 15.05 -3.98
N ARG A 30 16.13 15.87 -4.89
CA ARG A 30 14.78 15.66 -5.46
C ARG A 30 14.61 14.29 -6.11
N ASP A 31 15.58 13.89 -6.90
CA ASP A 31 15.68 12.58 -7.55
C ASP A 31 15.65 11.42 -6.54
N ARG A 32 16.38 11.55 -5.42
CA ARG A 32 16.34 10.56 -4.33
C ARG A 32 15.00 10.53 -3.60
N ALA A 33 14.42 11.70 -3.34
CA ALA A 33 13.11 11.78 -2.70
C ALA A 33 12.02 11.14 -3.56
N VAL A 34 12.01 11.42 -4.87
CA VAL A 34 11.07 10.79 -5.83
C VAL A 34 11.28 9.28 -5.87
N ALA A 35 12.52 8.79 -5.96
CA ALA A 35 12.81 7.36 -5.97
C ALA A 35 12.31 6.66 -4.69
N THR A 36 12.49 7.30 -3.53
CA THR A 36 11.99 6.81 -2.25
C THR A 36 10.45 6.83 -2.20
N LEU A 37 9.80 7.90 -2.66
CA LEU A 37 8.34 7.99 -2.73
C LEU A 37 7.72 6.95 -3.68
N LEU A 38 8.40 6.60 -4.77
CA LEU A 38 7.99 5.53 -5.69
C LEU A 38 8.01 4.12 -5.07
N THR A 39 8.60 3.97 -3.88
CA THR A 39 8.46 2.75 -3.05
C THR A 39 7.20 2.77 -2.19
N CYS A 40 6.64 3.95 -1.92
CA CYS A 40 5.41 4.12 -1.16
C CYS A 40 4.18 3.95 -2.08
N CYS A 41 4.19 4.59 -3.24
CA CYS A 41 3.15 4.49 -4.25
C CYS A 41 3.81 4.49 -5.63
N GLY A 42 3.45 3.52 -6.49
CA GLY A 42 4.02 3.35 -7.83
C GLY A 42 3.68 4.44 -8.85
N CYS A 43 3.12 5.58 -8.44
CA CYS A 43 2.74 6.69 -9.31
C CYS A 43 3.82 7.79 -9.31
N LEU A 44 4.38 8.08 -10.49
CA LEU A 44 5.43 9.10 -10.63
C LEU A 44 4.90 10.51 -10.31
N ARG A 45 3.73 10.89 -10.82
CA ARG A 45 3.16 12.23 -10.58
C ARG A 45 2.90 12.47 -9.09
N TRP A 46 2.41 11.45 -8.37
CA TRP A 46 2.24 11.51 -6.92
C TRP A 46 3.57 11.76 -6.21
N ALA A 47 4.61 10.99 -6.56
CA ALA A 47 5.94 11.12 -5.99
C ALA A 47 6.58 12.48 -6.28
N GLU A 48 6.44 12.98 -7.51
CA GLU A 48 6.94 14.31 -7.90
C GLU A 48 6.23 15.44 -7.16
N ARG A 49 4.89 15.36 -7.02
CA ARG A 49 4.11 16.36 -6.29
C ARG A 49 4.57 16.43 -4.84
N ILE A 50 4.70 15.31 -4.15
CA ILE A 50 5.13 15.30 -2.73
C ILE A 50 6.58 15.78 -2.59
N ALA A 51 7.48 15.37 -3.49
CA ALA A 51 8.87 15.81 -3.45
C ALA A 51 9.03 17.32 -3.68
N ALA A 52 8.13 17.94 -4.46
CA ALA A 52 8.14 19.35 -4.79
C ALA A 52 7.62 20.27 -3.67
N HIS A 53 6.77 19.76 -2.76
CA HIS A 53 6.20 20.53 -1.64
C HIS A 53 7.03 20.46 -0.35
N ARG A 54 8.20 19.81 -0.39
CA ARG A 54 9.15 19.84 0.73
C ARG A 54 9.68 21.27 0.92
N PRO A 55 9.98 21.69 2.17
CA PRO A 55 9.98 20.88 3.38
C PRO A 55 8.62 20.78 4.09
N TYR A 56 8.37 19.66 4.74
CA TYR A 56 7.20 19.47 5.62
C TYR A 56 7.57 19.74 7.08
N PRO A 57 6.74 20.48 7.84
CA PRO A 57 7.05 20.84 9.23
C PRO A 57 6.91 19.67 10.22
N ASP A 58 6.04 18.70 9.92
CA ASP A 58 5.75 17.57 10.78
C ASP A 58 5.24 16.35 9.95
N PRO A 59 5.22 15.13 10.53
CA PRO A 59 4.77 13.95 9.81
C PRO A 59 3.31 14.01 9.37
N GLU A 60 2.41 14.66 10.12
CA GLU A 60 1.00 14.78 9.75
C GLU A 60 0.84 15.62 8.48
N SER A 61 1.59 16.70 8.36
CA SER A 61 1.65 17.54 7.15
C SER A 61 2.09 16.74 5.91
N LEU A 62 3.09 15.86 6.05
CA LEU A 62 3.52 14.96 4.97
C LEU A 62 2.42 13.95 4.60
N LEU A 63 1.79 13.34 5.60
CA LEU A 63 0.71 12.37 5.39
C LEU A 63 -0.52 13.03 4.74
N ALA A 64 -0.87 14.25 5.13
CA ALA A 64 -1.95 15.02 4.54
C ALA A 64 -1.67 15.34 3.06
N ALA A 65 -0.45 15.76 2.73
CA ALA A 65 -0.04 15.97 1.34
C ALA A 65 -0.08 14.68 0.51
N GLY A 66 0.28 13.56 1.13
CA GLY A 66 0.18 12.22 0.52
C GLY A 66 -1.26 11.81 0.20
N ASP A 67 -2.18 12.05 1.12
CA ASP A 67 -3.61 11.77 0.94
C ASP A 67 -4.21 12.67 -0.14
N GLU A 68 -3.97 13.99 -0.08
CA GLU A 68 -4.46 14.95 -1.07
C GLU A 68 -3.96 14.60 -2.48
N ALA A 69 -2.67 14.34 -2.64
CA ALA A 69 -2.11 13.89 -3.91
C ALA A 69 -2.70 12.55 -4.37
N GLY A 70 -3.13 11.69 -3.44
CA GLY A 70 -3.83 10.44 -3.71
C GLY A 70 -5.27 10.63 -4.18
N TYR A 71 -5.99 11.63 -3.65
CA TYR A 71 -7.34 12.00 -4.10
C TYR A 71 -7.35 12.54 -5.53
N ASP A 72 -6.29 13.25 -5.91
CA ASP A 72 -6.15 13.85 -7.24
C ASP A 72 -5.70 12.88 -8.36
N LEU A 73 -5.47 11.61 -8.03
CA LEU A 73 -5.06 10.61 -9.02
C LEU A 73 -6.20 10.30 -10.00
N SER A 74 -5.89 10.42 -11.28
CA SER A 74 -6.77 9.96 -12.36
C SER A 74 -6.88 8.43 -12.37
N PRO A 75 -7.93 7.86 -12.98
CA PRO A 75 -8.08 6.41 -13.11
C PRO A 75 -6.87 5.72 -13.78
N ALA A 76 -6.19 6.39 -14.72
CA ALA A 76 -5.01 5.86 -15.38
C ALA A 76 -3.80 5.79 -14.42
N GLU A 77 -3.59 6.82 -13.61
CA GLU A 77 -2.51 6.86 -12.61
C GLU A 77 -2.75 5.88 -11.47
N GLN A 78 -4.01 5.69 -11.07
CA GLN A 78 -4.40 4.64 -10.13
C GLN A 78 -4.07 3.25 -10.70
N ALA A 79 -4.41 3.00 -11.96
CA ALA A 79 -4.10 1.74 -12.62
C ALA A 79 -2.58 1.49 -12.74
N GLU A 80 -1.80 2.53 -13.07
CA GLU A 80 -0.34 2.45 -13.08
C GLU A 80 0.21 2.08 -11.70
N ALA A 81 -0.24 2.77 -10.65
CA ALA A 81 0.20 2.49 -9.29
C ALA A 81 -0.17 1.05 -8.85
N LEU A 82 -1.41 0.62 -9.11
CA LEU A 82 -1.88 -0.73 -8.83
C LEU A 82 -1.10 -1.81 -9.60
N ALA A 83 -0.67 -1.53 -10.82
CA ALA A 83 0.16 -2.44 -11.61
C ALA A 83 1.58 -2.60 -11.06
N GLN A 84 2.07 -1.64 -10.26
CA GLN A 84 3.35 -1.74 -9.58
C GLN A 84 3.25 -2.42 -8.21
N GLU A 85 2.05 -2.69 -7.71
CA GLU A 85 1.85 -3.40 -6.45
C GLU A 85 2.14 -4.90 -6.61
N ALA A 86 2.80 -5.47 -5.61
CA ALA A 86 2.97 -6.90 -5.53
C ALA A 86 1.70 -7.56 -4.96
N PRO A 87 1.41 -8.82 -5.32
CA PRO A 87 0.34 -9.56 -4.69
C PRO A 87 0.47 -9.51 -3.16
N ALA A 88 -0.63 -9.23 -2.47
CA ALA A 88 -0.64 -9.17 -1.01
C ALA A 88 -0.05 -10.46 -0.44
N ALA A 89 0.95 -10.31 0.43
CA ALA A 89 1.50 -11.44 1.17
C ALA A 89 0.37 -12.10 1.96
N LEU A 90 0.32 -13.43 1.94
CA LEU A 90 -0.70 -14.17 2.68
C LEU A 90 -0.52 -13.86 4.18
N PRO A 91 -1.57 -13.42 4.89
CA PRO A 91 -1.44 -13.15 6.31
C PRO A 91 -1.06 -14.44 7.07
N PRO A 92 -0.34 -14.32 8.20
CA PRO A 92 0.09 -15.47 8.96
C PRO A 92 -1.13 -16.27 9.44
N VAL A 93 -1.16 -17.57 9.13
CA VAL A 93 -2.20 -18.48 9.64
C VAL A 93 -1.67 -19.21 10.85
N ARG A 94 -2.46 -19.24 11.91
CA ARG A 94 -2.17 -20.08 13.07
C ARG A 94 -2.16 -21.56 12.62
N PRO A 95 -1.09 -22.33 12.90
CA PRO A 95 -1.01 -23.72 12.46
C PRO A 95 -2.20 -24.53 12.99
N GLY A 96 -2.91 -25.22 12.10
CA GLY A 96 -4.02 -26.07 12.46
C GLY A 96 -4.57 -26.88 11.26
N PRO A 97 -5.52 -27.80 11.52
CA PRO A 97 -6.22 -28.49 10.45
C PRO A 97 -6.90 -27.48 9.53
N GLY A 98 -6.64 -27.54 8.22
CA GLY A 98 -7.23 -26.65 7.22
C GLY A 98 -6.40 -25.43 6.83
N THR A 99 -5.27 -25.14 7.48
CA THR A 99 -4.36 -24.03 7.11
C THR A 99 -3.91 -24.09 5.63
N LEU A 100 -3.53 -25.27 5.16
CA LEU A 100 -3.11 -25.46 3.76
C LEU A 100 -4.27 -25.24 2.77
N ALA A 101 -5.48 -25.68 3.13
CA ALA A 101 -6.68 -25.49 2.31
C ALA A 101 -7.06 -24.01 2.23
N ALA A 102 -6.99 -23.28 3.34
CA ALA A 102 -7.23 -21.84 3.39
C ALA A 102 -6.23 -21.06 2.51
N HIS A 103 -4.94 -21.37 2.59
CA HIS A 103 -3.93 -20.74 1.72
C HIS A 103 -4.14 -21.05 0.23
N THR A 104 -4.53 -22.28 -0.11
CA THR A 104 -4.80 -22.64 -1.50
C THR A 104 -6.06 -21.94 -2.02
N ALA A 105 -7.12 -21.87 -1.22
CA ALA A 105 -8.32 -21.12 -1.57
C ALA A 105 -8.04 -19.62 -1.75
N LEU A 106 -7.23 -19.02 -0.87
CA LEU A 106 -6.87 -17.61 -0.97
C LEU A 106 -6.00 -17.32 -2.20
N ARG A 107 -5.05 -18.20 -2.53
CA ARG A 107 -4.28 -18.11 -3.79
C ARG A 107 -5.18 -18.19 -5.02
N ALA A 108 -6.14 -19.13 -5.03
CA ALA A 108 -7.10 -19.25 -6.13
C ALA A 108 -7.98 -17.99 -6.25
N ALA A 109 -8.40 -17.41 -5.12
CA ALA A 109 -9.17 -16.18 -5.10
C ALA A 109 -8.36 -14.97 -5.60
N HIS A 110 -7.08 -14.83 -5.23
CA HIS A 110 -6.19 -13.80 -5.81
C HIS A 110 -6.07 -13.96 -7.33
N ALA A 111 -5.86 -15.18 -7.82
CA ALA A 111 -5.76 -15.43 -9.26
C ALA A 111 -7.06 -15.09 -10.00
N ALA A 112 -8.21 -15.43 -9.43
CA ALA A 112 -9.52 -15.07 -9.99
C ALA A 112 -9.73 -13.54 -10.02
N TYR A 113 -9.28 -12.85 -8.96
CA TYR A 113 -9.35 -11.40 -8.86
C TYR A 113 -8.49 -10.72 -9.93
N GLU A 114 -7.23 -11.12 -10.07
CA GLU A 114 -6.31 -10.58 -11.06
C GLU A 114 -6.80 -10.82 -12.50
N LEU A 115 -7.40 -11.98 -12.77
CA LEU A 115 -7.98 -12.28 -14.07
C LEU A 115 -9.15 -11.34 -14.40
N ARG A 116 -10.02 -11.06 -13.43
CA ARG A 116 -11.22 -10.23 -13.59
C ARG A 116 -10.89 -8.75 -13.70
N PHE A 117 -10.09 -8.22 -12.77
CA PHE A 117 -9.86 -6.78 -12.62
C PHE A 117 -8.55 -6.29 -13.24
N ARG A 118 -7.65 -7.21 -13.66
CA ARG A 118 -6.40 -6.91 -14.36
C ARG A 118 -5.37 -6.12 -13.54
N HIS A 119 -5.48 -6.18 -12.21
CA HIS A 119 -4.49 -5.65 -11.28
C HIS A 119 -4.41 -6.53 -10.02
N ALA A 120 -3.33 -6.37 -9.25
CA ALA A 120 -3.14 -7.09 -8.01
C ALA A 120 -4.24 -6.77 -6.98
N PHE A 121 -4.58 -7.75 -6.14
CA PHE A 121 -5.45 -7.53 -4.99
C PHE A 121 -4.69 -6.72 -3.93
N VAL A 122 -5.08 -5.46 -3.75
CA VAL A 122 -4.51 -4.56 -2.74
C VAL A 122 -5.47 -4.41 -1.58
N ILE A 123 -4.96 -4.54 -0.36
CA ILE A 123 -5.72 -4.30 0.86
C ILE A 123 -4.82 -3.65 1.90
N CYS A 124 -5.33 -2.59 2.53
CA CYS A 124 -4.71 -2.05 3.72
C CYS A 124 -5.39 -2.67 4.95
N LEU A 125 -4.60 -3.41 5.73
CA LEU A 125 -5.03 -4.06 6.97
C LEU A 125 -4.49 -3.34 8.21
N ASP A 126 -4.00 -2.12 8.06
CA ASP A 126 -3.49 -1.32 9.18
C ASP A 126 -4.59 -1.09 10.22
N GLY A 127 -4.26 -1.26 11.49
CA GLY A 127 -5.20 -1.14 12.61
C GLY A 127 -5.98 -2.41 12.97
N TYR A 128 -5.89 -3.49 12.18
CA TYR A 128 -6.45 -4.79 12.56
C TYR A 128 -5.48 -5.59 13.43
N ARG A 129 -6.02 -6.46 14.27
CA ARG A 129 -5.20 -7.37 15.09
C ARG A 129 -4.71 -8.55 14.25
N ASP A 130 -3.57 -9.13 14.63
CA ASP A 130 -2.96 -10.29 13.95
C ASP A 130 -3.94 -11.46 13.78
N ASP A 131 -4.82 -11.69 14.76
CA ASP A 131 -5.85 -12.73 14.74
C ASP A 131 -7.02 -12.43 13.80
N GLU A 132 -7.20 -11.17 13.39
CA GLU A 132 -8.26 -10.72 12.49
C GLU A 132 -7.80 -10.59 11.03
N LEU A 133 -6.49 -10.48 10.77
CA LEU A 133 -5.94 -10.21 9.43
C LEU A 133 -6.42 -11.20 8.37
N MET A 134 -6.47 -12.48 8.71
CA MET A 134 -6.93 -13.53 7.80
C MET A 134 -8.43 -13.39 7.50
N ASP A 135 -9.25 -13.21 8.53
CA ASP A 135 -10.70 -13.08 8.38
C ASP A 135 -11.05 -11.83 7.55
N GLN A 136 -10.36 -10.72 7.80
CA GLN A 136 -10.54 -9.49 7.03
C GLN A 136 -10.10 -9.65 5.56
N THR A 137 -8.98 -10.33 5.32
CA THR A 137 -8.52 -10.60 3.95
C THR A 137 -9.51 -11.48 3.19
N LEU A 138 -10.00 -12.55 3.81
CA LEU A 138 -10.97 -13.47 3.23
C LEU A 138 -12.32 -12.79 2.99
N HIS A 139 -12.77 -11.96 3.93
CA HIS A 139 -13.99 -11.19 3.77
C HIS A 139 -13.86 -10.21 2.60
N ALA A 140 -12.80 -9.41 2.59
CA ALA A 140 -12.59 -8.39 1.57
C ALA A 140 -12.49 -8.99 0.16
N ILE A 141 -11.72 -10.07 -0.02
CA ILE A 141 -11.57 -10.67 -1.35
C ILE A 141 -12.87 -11.28 -1.86
N ARG A 142 -13.67 -11.91 -0.99
CA ARG A 142 -14.96 -12.49 -1.37
C ARG A 142 -15.96 -11.42 -1.77
N THR A 143 -16.06 -10.35 -0.98
CA THR A 143 -16.94 -9.22 -1.26
C THR A 143 -16.54 -8.53 -2.56
N ARG A 144 -15.25 -8.24 -2.72
CA ARG A 144 -14.73 -7.49 -3.88
C ARG A 144 -14.74 -8.26 -5.19
N LEU A 145 -14.65 -9.59 -5.14
CA LEU A 145 -14.85 -10.42 -6.34
C LEU A 145 -16.26 -10.29 -6.94
N ALA A 146 -17.25 -9.89 -6.14
CA ALA A 146 -18.62 -9.67 -6.59
C ALA A 146 -18.89 -8.24 -7.10
N HIS A 147 -17.96 -7.30 -6.91
CA HIS A 147 -18.13 -5.92 -7.36
C HIS A 147 -18.12 -5.78 -8.89
N GLU A 148 -18.79 -4.74 -9.35
CA GLU A 148 -18.62 -4.24 -10.73
C GLU A 148 -17.24 -3.58 -10.89
N PRO A 149 -16.65 -3.57 -12.11
CA PRO A 149 -15.31 -3.05 -12.33
C PRO A 149 -15.06 -1.61 -11.86
N ASP A 150 -16.08 -0.73 -11.95
CA ASP A 150 -15.96 0.67 -11.53
C ASP A 150 -16.05 0.85 -10.01
N GLU A 151 -16.89 0.05 -9.35
CA GLU A 151 -16.97 -0.02 -7.90
C GLU A 151 -15.64 -0.54 -7.33
N GLU A 152 -15.14 -1.63 -7.91
CA GLU A 152 -13.88 -2.21 -7.47
C GLU A 152 -12.69 -1.28 -7.67
N ARG A 153 -12.67 -0.51 -8.77
CA ARG A 153 -11.63 0.50 -9.00
C ARG A 153 -11.60 1.54 -7.89
N SER A 154 -12.77 1.99 -7.44
CA SER A 154 -12.89 2.97 -6.36
C SER A 154 -12.40 2.40 -5.03
N VAL A 155 -12.79 1.16 -4.71
CA VAL A 155 -12.34 0.46 -3.49
C VAL A 155 -10.83 0.18 -3.53
N ALA A 156 -10.29 -0.24 -4.68
CA ALA A 156 -8.86 -0.47 -4.85
C ALA A 156 -8.05 0.82 -4.71
N ALA A 157 -8.55 1.95 -5.23
CA ALA A 157 -7.95 3.26 -5.05
C ALA A 157 -7.90 3.68 -3.56
N ASP A 158 -8.97 3.42 -2.80
CA ASP A 158 -8.99 3.66 -1.35
C ASP A 158 -7.93 2.85 -0.62
N HIS A 159 -7.80 1.56 -0.92
CA HIS A 159 -6.78 0.72 -0.32
C HIS A 159 -5.37 1.14 -0.73
N LEU A 160 -5.16 1.53 -1.99
CA LEU A 160 -3.88 2.05 -2.47
C LEU A 160 -3.48 3.32 -1.70
N ARG A 161 -4.40 4.27 -1.50
CA ARG A 161 -4.15 5.49 -0.71
C ARG A 161 -3.76 5.17 0.72
N ARG A 162 -4.49 4.26 1.38
CA ARG A 162 -4.18 3.83 2.74
C ARG A 162 -2.82 3.14 2.84
N LEU A 163 -2.46 2.30 1.86
CA LEU A 163 -1.13 1.67 1.79
C LEU A 163 -0.03 2.72 1.62
N ALA A 164 -0.23 3.69 0.71
CA ALA A 164 0.70 4.79 0.51
C ALA A 164 0.90 5.60 1.80
N ARG A 165 -0.19 5.91 2.52
CA ARG A 165 -0.15 6.62 3.82
C ARG A 165 0.67 5.87 4.87
N VAL A 166 0.45 4.56 5.03
CA VAL A 166 1.21 3.72 5.99
C VAL A 166 2.70 3.70 5.63
N ARG A 167 3.03 3.47 4.35
CA ARG A 167 4.43 3.45 3.87
C ARG A 167 5.09 4.81 4.04
N LEU A 168 4.37 5.90 3.81
CA LEU A 168 4.85 7.26 3.99
C LEU A 168 5.13 7.58 5.48
N GLY A 169 4.29 7.10 6.39
CA GLY A 169 4.52 7.21 7.83
C GLY A 169 5.77 6.45 8.28
N GLN A 170 5.97 5.24 7.76
CA GLN A 170 7.20 4.47 7.99
C GLN A 170 8.43 5.20 7.44
N LEU A 171 8.32 5.73 6.22
CA LEU A 171 9.39 6.52 5.62
C LEU A 171 9.73 7.75 6.47
N ALA A 172 8.74 8.49 6.95
CA ALA A 172 8.95 9.65 7.80
C ALA A 172 9.61 9.27 9.14
N ALA A 173 9.33 8.08 9.68
CA ALA A 173 9.93 7.61 10.92
C ALA A 173 11.35 7.06 10.73
N SER A 174 11.64 6.41 9.60
CA SER A 174 12.84 5.58 9.39
C SER A 174 13.64 5.92 8.14
N CYS A 175 13.41 7.07 7.49
CA CYS A 175 14.22 7.49 6.34
C CYS A 175 15.70 7.38 6.72
N PRO A 176 16.54 6.65 5.97
CA PRO A 176 17.96 6.52 6.27
C PRO A 176 18.70 7.85 6.11
#